data_AF-A0A7S2N9N2-F1
#
_entry.id   AF-A0A7S2N9N2-F1
#
_cell.length_a   1.000
_cell.length_b   1.000
_cell.length_c   1.000
_cell.angle_alpha   90.00
_cell.angle_beta   90.00
_cell.angle_gamma   90.00
#
_symmetry.space_group_name_H-M   'P 1'
#
loop_
_entity.id
_entity.type
_entity.pdbx_description
1 polymer ?
#
loop_
_entity_poly.entity_id
_entity_poly.type
_entity_poly.pdbx_seq_one_letter_code
_entity_poly.pdbx_strand_id
1 'polypeptide(L)'
;APSKVWQPAYDPDWQPGATTHHGVKRPPVVPRIVQCEDIRSSADCTTSQTLYGFDCLGWGGHHCLPLKGAKCSDMTDSSVCTGNAWSMPCIWNHKGCVQAR
;
A
#
# COMPACT_ATOMS: atom_id res chain seq x y z
N ALA A 1 -31.68 34.49 -12.62
CA ALA A 1 -31.43 34.20 -14.05
C ALA A 1 -31.39 32.69 -14.22
N PRO A 2 -32.12 32.08 -15.17
CA PRO A 2 -32.09 30.63 -15.33
C PRO A 2 -30.70 30.22 -15.81
N SER A 3 -30.14 29.19 -15.20
CA SER A 3 -28.95 28.51 -15.67
C SER A 3 -29.18 28.11 -17.13
N LYS A 4 -28.23 28.45 -18.00
CA LYS A 4 -28.32 28.19 -19.44
C LYS A 4 -28.61 26.69 -19.64
N VAL A 5 -29.68 26.41 -20.38
CA VAL A 5 -30.02 25.06 -20.84
C VAL A 5 -28.79 24.51 -21.55
N TRP A 6 -28.26 23.39 -21.07
CA TRP A 6 -27.11 22.72 -21.68
C TRP A 6 -27.44 22.38 -23.14
N GLN A 7 -26.51 22.66 -24.04
CA GLN A 7 -26.65 22.44 -25.47
C GLN A 7 -25.46 21.62 -25.97
N PRO A 8 -25.70 20.44 -26.58
CA PRO A 8 -24.62 19.56 -27.02
C PRO A 8 -23.67 20.19 -28.05
N ALA A 9 -24.13 21.19 -28.81
CA ALA A 9 -23.31 21.90 -29.78
C ALA A 9 -22.17 22.74 -29.16
N TYR A 10 -22.26 23.07 -27.87
CA TYR A 10 -21.26 23.81 -27.11
C TYR A 10 -20.42 22.94 -26.18
N ASP A 11 -20.60 21.62 -26.25
CA ASP A 11 -19.85 20.62 -25.49
C ASP A 11 -18.92 19.86 -26.47
N PRO A 12 -17.64 20.25 -26.59
CA PRO A 12 -16.72 19.65 -27.56
C PRO A 12 -16.46 18.15 -27.28
N ASP A 13 -16.77 17.67 -26.07
CA ASP A 13 -16.63 16.25 -25.69
C ASP A 13 -17.80 15.38 -26.20
N TRP A 14 -18.88 15.97 -26.72
CA TRP A 14 -20.09 15.25 -27.16
C TRP A 14 -20.31 15.27 -28.70
N GLN A 15 -19.26 15.51 -29.50
CA GLN A 15 -19.39 15.43 -30.96
C GLN A 15 -19.29 13.99 -31.49
N PRO A 16 -20.01 13.61 -32.57
CA PRO A 16 -19.84 12.33 -33.23
C PRO A 16 -18.41 12.18 -33.77
N GLY A 17 -17.62 11.31 -33.14
CA GLY A 17 -16.19 11.15 -33.44
C GLY A 17 -15.25 11.75 -32.39
N ALA A 18 -15.77 12.38 -31.33
CA ALA A 18 -14.98 12.71 -30.15
C ALA A 18 -14.50 11.40 -29.50
N THR A 19 -13.21 11.13 -29.61
CA THR A 19 -12.57 10.09 -28.79
C THR A 19 -12.60 10.61 -27.36
N THR A 20 -13.64 10.27 -26.62
CA THR A 20 -13.65 10.40 -25.16
C THR A 20 -12.29 9.95 -24.65
N HIS A 21 -11.57 10.78 -23.89
CA HIS A 21 -10.28 10.43 -23.28
C HIS A 21 -10.39 9.32 -22.20
N HIS A 22 -11.32 8.38 -22.35
CA HIS A 22 -11.46 7.14 -21.56
C HIS A 22 -10.24 6.22 -21.65
N GLY A 23 -9.19 6.61 -22.38
CA GLY A 23 -7.91 5.90 -22.47
C GLY A 23 -6.78 6.47 -21.59
N VAL A 24 -6.94 7.63 -20.95
CA VAL A 24 -5.90 8.15 -20.05
C VAL A 24 -6.02 7.44 -18.71
N LYS A 25 -5.25 6.36 -18.53
CA LYS A 25 -5.05 5.77 -17.21
C LYS A 25 -4.55 6.89 -16.29
N ARG A 26 -5.30 7.19 -15.22
CA ARG A 26 -4.83 8.13 -14.20
C ARG A 26 -3.41 7.72 -13.80
N PRO A 27 -2.47 8.67 -13.71
CA PRO A 27 -1.14 8.33 -13.22
C PRO A 27 -1.29 7.62 -11.88
N PRO A 28 -0.48 6.57 -11.60
CA PRO A 28 -0.54 5.88 -10.32
C PRO A 28 -0.44 6.92 -9.21
N VAL A 29 -1.41 6.92 -8.30
CA VAL A 29 -1.30 7.73 -7.08
C VAL A 29 -0.18 7.10 -6.28
N VAL A 30 1.00 7.73 -6.27
CA VAL A 30 2.11 7.28 -5.45
C VAL A 30 1.73 7.60 -4.01
N PRO A 31 1.53 6.58 -3.15
CA PRO A 31 1.22 6.83 -1.76
C PRO A 31 2.40 7.55 -1.11
N ARG A 32 2.09 8.57 -0.31
CA ARG A 32 3.11 9.27 0.48
C ARG A 32 3.57 8.31 1.59
N ILE A 33 4.85 7.95 1.59
CA ILE A 33 5.45 7.11 2.62
C ILE A 33 5.87 8.01 3.79
N VAL A 34 5.25 7.84 4.96
CA VAL A 34 5.58 8.58 6.19
C VAL A 34 6.01 7.66 7.34
N GLN A 35 5.81 6.35 7.20
CA GLN A 35 6.20 5.32 8.16
C GLN A 35 6.47 3.98 7.46
N CYS A 36 7.02 3.01 8.18
CA CYS A 36 7.37 1.68 7.64
C CYS A 36 6.15 0.97 7.03
N GLU A 37 4.99 1.12 7.66
CA GLU A 37 3.74 0.45 7.30
C GLU A 37 3.16 0.92 5.96
N ASP A 38 3.62 2.07 5.46
CA ASP A 38 3.24 2.58 4.14
C ASP A 38 4.01 1.88 3.02
N ILE A 39 5.15 1.26 3.33
CA ILE A 39 6.01 0.58 2.35
C ILE A 39 5.42 -0.78 2.01
N ARG A 40 4.93 -0.93 0.77
CA ARG A 40 4.27 -2.15 0.26
C ARG A 40 5.15 -3.04 -0.62
N SER A 41 6.43 -2.72 -0.72
CA SER A 41 7.44 -3.47 -1.48
C SER A 41 8.48 -4.03 -0.52
N SER A 42 8.75 -5.34 -0.61
CA SER A 42 9.79 -5.98 0.21
C SER A 42 11.19 -5.46 -0.13
N ALA A 43 11.44 -5.13 -1.40
CA ALA A 43 12.69 -4.52 -1.84
C ALA A 43 12.88 -3.12 -1.23
N ASP A 44 11.83 -2.30 -1.26
CA ASP A 44 11.87 -0.95 -0.69
C ASP A 44 11.96 -1.01 0.84
N CYS A 45 11.32 -2.01 1.47
CA CYS A 45 11.42 -2.26 2.91
C CYS A 45 12.86 -2.62 3.32
N THR A 46 13.55 -3.45 2.53
CA THR A 46 14.95 -3.83 2.78
C THR A 46 15.90 -2.64 2.66
N THR A 47 15.56 -1.65 1.82
CA THR A 47 16.34 -0.44 1.59
C THR A 47 15.71 0.81 2.19
N SER A 48 14.78 0.63 3.15
CA SER A 48 13.94 1.69 3.71
C SER A 48 14.75 2.79 4.39
N GLN A 49 15.85 2.42 5.04
CA GLN A 49 16.76 3.38 5.65
C GLN A 49 17.42 4.31 4.60
N THR A 50 17.81 3.77 3.45
CA THR A 50 18.44 4.55 2.38
C THR A 50 17.43 5.37 1.58
N LEU A 51 16.25 4.80 1.29
CA LEU A 51 15.22 5.43 0.46
C LEU A 51 14.42 6.48 1.22
N TYR A 52 14.10 6.22 2.49
CA TYR A 52 13.15 7.01 3.28
C TYR A 52 13.70 7.49 4.63
N GLY A 53 14.85 6.98 5.08
CA GLY A 53 15.40 7.30 6.40
C GLY A 53 14.65 6.65 7.55
N PHE A 54 13.96 5.53 7.31
CA PHE A 54 13.22 4.79 8.32
C PHE A 54 13.95 3.53 8.76
N ASP A 55 14.21 3.42 10.06
CA ASP A 55 14.67 2.19 10.69
C ASP A 55 13.48 1.26 10.88
N CYS A 56 13.23 0.40 9.89
CA CYS A 56 12.18 -0.62 9.95
C CYS A 56 12.73 -1.96 10.45
N LEU A 57 11.86 -2.75 11.09
CA LEU A 57 12.23 -4.06 11.63
C LEU A 57 12.51 -5.07 10.50
N GLY A 58 11.73 -4.98 9.42
CA GLY A 58 11.84 -5.83 8.25
C GLY A 58 10.49 -6.12 7.61
N TRP A 59 10.45 -7.05 6.66
CA TRP A 59 9.24 -7.36 5.90
C TRP A 59 8.29 -8.29 6.67
N GLY A 60 7.01 -7.90 6.77
CA GLY A 60 5.95 -8.70 7.42
C GLY A 60 5.12 -9.56 6.47
N GLY A 61 5.30 -9.45 5.16
CA GLY A 61 4.55 -10.20 4.15
C GLY A 61 3.69 -9.32 3.23
N HIS A 62 3.12 -8.25 3.77
CA HIS A 62 2.36 -7.26 2.99
C HIS A 62 2.83 -5.80 3.15
N HIS A 63 3.58 -5.53 4.21
CA HIS A 63 4.12 -4.22 4.50
C HIS A 63 5.41 -4.35 5.31
N CYS A 64 6.18 -3.27 5.36
CA CYS A 64 7.33 -3.19 6.24
C CYS A 64 6.87 -3.00 7.69
N LEU A 65 7.48 -3.72 8.61
CA LEU A 65 7.15 -3.70 10.02
C LEU A 65 7.87 -2.52 10.71
N PRO A 66 7.19 -1.76 11.56
CA PRO A 66 7.81 -0.71 12.34
C PRO A 66 8.76 -1.31 13.39
N LEU A 67 9.84 -0.60 13.72
CA LEU A 67 10.74 -1.02 14.80
C LEU A 67 10.03 -1.04 16.17
N LYS A 68 9.04 -0.17 16.37
CA LYS A 68 8.27 -0.05 17.60
C LYS A 68 6.81 -0.36 17.33
N GLY A 69 6.23 -1.24 18.13
CA GLY A 69 4.80 -1.55 18.05
C GLY A 69 4.41 -2.57 16.98
N ALA A 70 5.39 -3.21 16.33
CA ALA A 70 5.14 -4.39 15.50
C ALA A 70 4.50 -5.50 16.35
N LYS A 71 3.53 -6.19 15.76
CA LYS A 71 2.75 -7.25 16.39
C LYS A 71 2.89 -8.53 15.59
N CYS A 72 2.63 -9.66 16.25
CA CYS A 72 2.57 -10.94 15.56
C CYS A 72 1.58 -10.92 14.39
N SER A 73 0.43 -10.26 14.54
CA SER A 73 -0.61 -10.15 13.51
C SER A 73 -0.17 -9.43 12.24
N ASP A 74 0.91 -8.66 12.30
CA ASP A 74 1.42 -7.92 11.13
C ASP A 74 2.22 -8.85 10.20
N MET A 75 2.61 -10.03 10.70
CA MET A 75 3.23 -11.09 9.91
C MET A 75 2.17 -11.96 9.26
N THR A 76 2.00 -11.81 7.95
CA THR A 76 1.02 -12.56 7.17
C THR A 76 1.59 -13.76 6.45
N ASP A 77 2.92 -13.89 6.41
CA ASP A 77 3.61 -15.05 5.85
C ASP A 77 4.05 -16.02 6.94
N SER A 78 3.78 -17.31 6.73
CA SER A 78 4.15 -18.36 7.69
C SER A 78 5.66 -18.44 7.87
N SER A 79 6.42 -18.29 6.80
CA SER A 79 7.89 -18.32 6.80
C SER A 79 8.47 -17.22 7.69
N VAL A 80 7.89 -16.02 7.67
CA VAL A 80 8.33 -14.89 8.51
C VAL A 80 7.96 -15.14 9.97
N CYS A 81 6.74 -15.62 10.24
CA CYS A 81 6.28 -15.92 11.60
C CYS A 81 7.09 -17.03 12.27
N THR A 82 7.42 -18.11 11.55
CA THR A 82 8.17 -19.24 12.12
C THR A 82 9.68 -19.06 12.06
N GLY A 83 10.17 -18.27 11.09
CA GLY A 83 11.57 -18.20 10.71
C GLY A 83 12.43 -17.20 11.49
N ASN A 84 11.99 -16.77 12.68
CA ASN A 84 12.46 -15.62 13.47
C ASN A 84 11.51 -14.43 13.31
N ALA A 85 10.38 -14.45 14.02
CA ALA A 85 9.38 -13.38 14.15
C ALA A 85 9.95 -12.11 14.80
N TRP A 86 11.14 -11.69 14.38
CA TRP A 86 11.90 -10.56 14.88
C TRP A 86 12.05 -10.59 16.40
N SER A 87 12.38 -11.79 16.93
CA SER A 87 12.46 -12.07 18.37
C SER A 87 11.17 -11.84 19.17
N MET A 88 10.02 -11.70 18.51
CA MET A 88 8.72 -11.70 19.17
C MET A 88 8.28 -13.14 19.47
N PRO A 89 7.60 -13.39 20.62
CA PRO A 89 7.07 -14.70 20.96
C PRO A 89 5.81 -14.97 20.13
N CYS A 90 5.97 -15.25 18.84
CA CYS A 90 4.87 -15.52 17.93
C CYS A 90 4.79 -17.00 17.55
N ILE A 91 3.57 -17.48 17.29
CA ILE A 91 3.28 -18.80 16.77
C ILE A 91 2.35 -18.71 15.56
N TRP A 92 2.61 -19.54 14.56
CA TRP A 92 1.76 -19.67 13.39
C TRP A 92 0.64 -20.67 13.66
N ASN A 93 -0.63 -20.33 13.36
CA ASN A 93 -1.78 -21.19 13.64
C ASN A 93 -2.67 -21.52 12.42
N HIS A 94 -2.08 -21.58 11.21
CA HIS A 94 -2.76 -21.77 9.91
C HIS A 94 -3.75 -20.67 9.50
N LYS A 95 -4.22 -19.83 10.43
CA LYS A 95 -5.05 -18.65 10.16
C LYS A 95 -4.21 -17.37 10.11
N GLY A 96 -3.07 -17.37 10.78
CA GLY A 96 -2.10 -16.28 10.77
C GLY A 96 -1.06 -16.42 11.86
N CYS A 97 -0.26 -15.38 12.02
CA CYS A 97 0.73 -15.27 13.08
C CYS A 97 0.11 -14.60 14.32
N VAL A 98 0.15 -15.26 15.46
CA VAL A 98 -0.42 -14.76 16.72
C VAL A 98 0.60 -14.83 17.85
N GLN A 99 0.39 -14.03 18.88
CA GLN A 99 1.26 -14.06 20.05
C GLN A 99 1.09 -15.37 20.82
N ALA A 100 2.21 -16.03 21.13
CA ALA A 100 2.26 -17.14 22.06
C ALA A 100 1.81 -16.62 23.43
N ARG A 101 0.80 -17.27 24.01
CA ARG A 101 0.30 -16.95 25.35
C ARG A 101 1.13 -17.63 26.42
#